data_AF-A0A3T1D679-F1
#
_entry.id   AF-A0A3T1D679-F1
#
_cell.length_a   1.000
_cell.length_b   1.000
_cell.length_c   1.000
_cell.angle_alpha   90.00
_cell.angle_beta   90.00
_cell.angle_gamma   90.00
#
_symmetry.space_group_name_H-M   'P 1'
#
loop_
_entity.id
_entity.type
_entity.pdbx_description
1 polymer ?
#
loop_
_entity_poly.entity_id
_entity_poly.type
_entity_poly.pdbx_seq_one_letter_code
_entity_poly.pdbx_strand_id
1 'polypeptide(L)'
;MGQILHLFNVYNIPVEWLTIYVGRKLGYLQTKEINEYSIQSILDNPNLNDRILDLSWETDELVLEEMLSEVVGGCNETSEEWQLELKKFRYIQLKELEKNAISKELLIRKIAEIYADFGYPQEMEKFIYYMPATDGFNPQAHSSEENLDRLLEFFKEFLLEEASEITI
;
A
#
# COMPACT_ATOMS: atom_id res chain seq x y z
N MET A 1 13.17 -11.69 3.47
CA MET A 1 12.00 -10.79 3.45
C MET A 1 12.01 -10.09 2.11
N GLY A 2 10.93 -10.23 1.32
CA GLY A 2 10.92 -9.61 0.00
C GLY A 2 10.77 -8.09 0.03
N GLN A 3 10.90 -7.48 -1.15
CA GLN A 3 11.15 -6.04 -1.27
C GLN A 3 10.05 -5.21 -0.62
N ILE A 4 8.77 -5.60 -0.78
CA ILE A 4 7.67 -4.79 -0.27
C ILE A 4 7.49 -4.92 1.25
N LEU A 5 7.60 -6.11 1.82
CA LEU A 5 7.50 -6.31 3.28
C LEU A 5 8.63 -5.60 4.04
N HIS A 6 9.81 -5.49 3.44
CA HIS A 6 10.89 -4.70 4.03
C HIS A 6 10.51 -3.22 4.16
N LEU A 7 9.76 -2.66 3.20
CA LEU A 7 9.34 -1.26 3.23
C LEU A 7 8.34 -0.98 4.35
N PHE A 8 7.46 -1.91 4.68
CA PHE A 8 6.59 -1.78 5.86
C PHE A 8 7.42 -1.52 7.13
N ASN A 9 8.51 -2.27 7.32
CA ASN A 9 9.42 -2.07 8.45
C ASN A 9 10.16 -0.73 8.38
N VAL A 10 10.63 -0.32 7.20
CA VAL A 10 11.31 0.98 7.00
C VAL A 10 10.39 2.15 7.36
N TYR A 11 9.10 2.04 7.04
CA TYR A 11 8.10 3.07 7.33
C TYR A 11 7.37 2.88 8.66
N ASN A 12 7.77 1.89 9.46
CA ASN A 12 7.18 1.56 10.76
C ASN A 12 5.65 1.35 10.68
N ILE A 13 5.20 0.64 9.65
CA ILE A 13 3.79 0.28 9.43
C ILE A 13 3.60 -1.17 9.88
N PRO A 14 2.60 -1.45 10.73
CA PRO A 14 2.36 -2.79 11.24
C PRO A 14 1.97 -3.74 10.09
N VAL A 15 2.65 -4.89 10.07
CA VAL A 15 2.35 -6.02 9.18
C VAL A 15 1.64 -7.07 10.01
N GLU A 16 0.45 -7.45 9.57
CA GLU A 16 -0.33 -8.53 10.17
C GLU A 16 -0.68 -9.58 9.10
N TRP A 17 -1.29 -10.69 9.52
CA TRP A 17 -1.75 -11.72 8.58
C TRP A 17 -2.71 -11.18 7.53
N LEU A 18 -3.55 -10.20 7.89
CA LEU A 18 -4.40 -9.53 6.92
C LEU A 18 -3.59 -8.75 5.87
N THR A 19 -2.51 -8.08 6.26
CA THR A 19 -1.57 -7.43 5.33
C THR A 19 -0.98 -8.42 4.33
N ILE A 20 -0.60 -9.61 4.80
CA ILE A 20 -0.06 -10.68 3.94
C ILE A 20 -1.12 -11.18 2.96
N TYR A 21 -2.35 -11.41 3.45
CA TYR A 21 -3.47 -11.84 2.61
C TYR A 21 -3.80 -10.81 1.52
N VAL A 22 -3.95 -9.54 1.89
CA VAL A 22 -4.24 -8.45 0.95
C VAL A 22 -3.10 -8.28 -0.04
N GLY A 23 -1.85 -8.27 0.42
CA GLY A 23 -0.67 -8.17 -0.45
C GLY A 23 -0.59 -9.29 -1.46
N ARG A 24 -0.97 -10.52 -1.10
CA ARG A 24 -1.07 -11.65 -2.04
C ARG A 24 -2.17 -11.41 -3.08
N LYS A 25 -3.36 -10.98 -2.66
CA LYS A 25 -4.49 -10.70 -3.58
C LYS A 25 -4.22 -9.57 -4.56
N LEU A 26 -3.45 -8.56 -4.14
CA LEU A 26 -3.00 -7.48 -5.02
C LEU A 26 -1.83 -7.88 -5.93
N GLY A 27 -1.26 -9.09 -5.75
CA GLY A 27 -0.12 -9.57 -6.53
C GLY A 27 1.23 -8.98 -6.09
N TYR A 28 1.30 -8.32 -4.94
CA TYR A 28 2.53 -7.75 -4.40
C TYR A 28 3.40 -8.76 -3.65
N LEU A 29 2.82 -9.88 -3.21
CA LEU A 29 3.52 -10.91 -2.44
C LEU A 29 3.56 -12.25 -3.18
N GLN A 30 4.78 -12.76 -3.32
CA GLN A 30 5.05 -14.10 -3.83
C GLN A 30 5.02 -15.12 -2.69
N THR A 31 4.78 -16.39 -3.03
CA THR A 31 4.78 -17.52 -2.09
C THR A 31 6.01 -17.52 -1.18
N LYS A 32 7.20 -17.26 -1.74
CA LYS A 32 8.44 -17.20 -0.96
C LYS A 32 8.38 -16.16 0.17
N GLU A 33 7.82 -14.98 -0.09
CA GLU A 33 7.73 -13.90 0.91
C GLU A 33 6.76 -14.27 2.04
N ILE A 34 5.67 -14.95 1.68
CA ILE A 34 4.65 -15.44 2.62
C ILE A 34 5.25 -16.52 3.51
N ASN A 35 6.00 -17.47 2.94
CA ASN A 35 6.69 -18.53 3.70
C ASN A 35 7.71 -17.92 4.67
N GLU A 36 8.52 -16.97 4.21
CA GLU A 36 9.49 -16.27 5.06
C GLU A 36 8.82 -15.53 6.23
N TYR A 37 7.70 -14.85 5.97
CA TYR A 37 6.90 -14.19 7.02
C TYR A 37 6.32 -15.21 8.00
N SER A 38 5.86 -16.36 7.51
CA SER A 38 5.28 -17.43 8.34
C SER A 38 6.32 -18.04 9.28
N ILE A 39 7.53 -18.32 8.78
CA ILE A 39 8.65 -18.80 9.61
C ILE A 39 8.98 -17.79 10.70
N GLN A 40 9.09 -16.50 10.33
CA GLN A 40 9.42 -15.45 11.30
C GLN A 40 8.36 -15.34 12.40
N SER A 41 7.07 -15.38 12.01
CA SER A 41 5.96 -15.33 12.97
C SER A 41 6.04 -16.46 14.00
N ILE A 42 6.32 -17.69 13.58
CA ILE A 42 6.47 -18.86 14.47
C ILE A 42 7.66 -18.71 15.41
N LEU A 43 8.79 -18.19 14.92
CA LEU A 43 9.96 -17.95 15.76
C LEU A 43 9.68 -16.92 16.85
N ASP A 44 8.91 -15.88 16.53
CA ASP A 44 8.53 -14.82 17.47
C ASP A 44 7.45 -15.29 18.46
N ASN A 45 6.59 -16.23 18.07
CA ASN A 45 5.60 -16.85 18.94
C ASN A 45 5.44 -18.36 18.65
N PRO A 46 6.21 -19.23 19.34
CA PRO A 46 6.20 -20.67 19.09
C PRO A 46 4.88 -21.40 19.37
N ASN A 47 3.90 -20.75 20.00
CA ASN A 47 2.56 -21.30 20.27
C ASN A 47 1.51 -20.83 19.25
N LEU A 48 1.94 -20.30 18.10
CA LEU A 48 1.03 -19.94 17.02
C LEU A 48 0.30 -21.15 16.43
N ASN A 49 -0.84 -20.87 15.80
CA ASN A 49 -1.73 -21.84 15.17
C ASN A 49 -0.96 -22.77 14.20
N ASP A 50 -1.22 -24.08 14.27
CA ASP A 50 -0.64 -25.10 13.37
C ASP A 50 -0.83 -24.75 11.87
N ARG A 51 -1.90 -24.04 11.51
CA ARG A 51 -2.13 -23.55 10.14
C ARG A 51 -1.04 -22.59 9.62
N ILE A 52 -0.43 -21.82 10.52
CA ILE A 52 0.69 -20.93 10.16
C ILE A 52 1.97 -21.74 9.90
N LEU A 53 2.15 -22.84 10.62
CA LEU A 53 3.25 -23.77 10.33
C LEU A 53 3.11 -24.34 8.93
N ASP A 54 1.90 -24.69 8.51
CA ASP A 54 1.67 -25.20 7.17
C ASP A 54 2.06 -24.16 6.07
N LEU A 55 1.84 -22.86 6.32
CA LEU A 55 2.27 -21.78 5.42
C LEU A 55 3.79 -21.61 5.31
N SER A 56 4.58 -22.21 6.20
CA SER A 56 6.05 -22.12 6.13
C SER A 56 6.68 -23.02 5.07
N TRP A 57 5.93 -24.00 4.56
CA TRP A 57 6.41 -24.99 3.58
C TRP A 57 6.13 -24.57 2.15
N GLU A 58 6.89 -25.11 1.20
CA GLU A 58 6.57 -24.96 -0.23
C GLU A 58 5.23 -25.63 -0.54
N THR A 59 4.26 -24.82 -0.93
CA THR A 59 2.87 -25.22 -1.14
C THR A 59 2.39 -24.69 -2.49
N ASP A 60 1.49 -25.43 -3.13
CA ASP A 60 0.84 -25.00 -4.39
C ASP A 60 0.08 -23.67 -4.19
N GLU A 61 0.01 -22.84 -5.23
CA GLU A 61 -0.58 -21.50 -5.13
C GLU A 61 -2.06 -21.50 -4.72
N LEU A 62 -2.85 -22.47 -5.21
CA LEU A 62 -4.28 -22.55 -4.85
C LEU A 62 -4.46 -22.90 -3.38
N VAL A 63 -3.63 -23.80 -2.88
CA VAL A 63 -3.65 -24.25 -1.49
C VAL A 63 -3.17 -23.14 -0.57
N LEU A 64 -2.15 -22.38 -0.97
CA LEU A 64 -1.66 -21.22 -0.23
C LEU A 64 -2.75 -20.15 -0.02
N GLU A 65 -3.53 -19.86 -1.06
CA GLU A 65 -4.62 -18.87 -0.96
C GLU A 65 -5.73 -19.31 -0.01
N GLU A 66 -6.13 -20.58 -0.04
CA GLU A 66 -7.11 -21.14 0.87
C GLU A 66 -6.61 -21.03 2.32
N MET A 67 -5.36 -21.44 2.57
CA MET A 67 -4.76 -21.40 3.90
C MET A 67 -4.61 -19.98 4.45
N LEU A 68 -4.21 -19.01 3.62
CA LEU A 68 -4.17 -17.60 4.05
C LEU A 68 -5.56 -17.09 4.41
N SER A 69 -6.57 -17.41 3.59
CA SER A 69 -7.97 -17.07 3.86
C SER A 69 -8.43 -17.66 5.21
N GLU A 70 -8.03 -18.88 5.50
CA GLU A 70 -8.31 -19.53 6.78
C GLU A 70 -7.60 -18.89 7.98
N VAL A 71 -6.34 -18.47 7.82
CA VAL A 71 -5.56 -17.80 8.88
C VAL A 71 -6.16 -16.44 9.23
N VAL A 72 -6.62 -15.69 8.22
CA VAL A 72 -7.27 -14.39 8.47
C VAL A 72 -8.74 -14.51 8.88
N GLY A 73 -9.35 -15.71 8.75
CA GLY A 73 -10.78 -15.91 9.02
C GLY A 73 -11.70 -15.35 7.92
N GLY A 74 -11.15 -15.13 6.72
CA GLY A 74 -11.78 -14.40 5.63
C GLY A 74 -11.76 -12.88 5.80
N CYS A 75 -11.89 -12.15 4.69
CA CYS A 75 -12.05 -10.70 4.68
C CYS A 75 -12.80 -10.29 3.41
N ASN A 76 -13.69 -9.31 3.50
CA ASN A 76 -14.41 -8.77 2.36
C ASN A 76 -13.66 -7.56 1.80
N GLU A 77 -13.48 -7.46 0.48
CA GLU A 77 -12.81 -6.34 -0.20
C GLU A 77 -13.49 -4.98 0.06
N THR A 78 -14.76 -4.98 0.49
CA THR A 78 -15.47 -3.74 0.88
C THR A 78 -15.41 -3.44 2.38
N SER A 79 -14.70 -4.24 3.18
CA SER A 79 -14.58 -4.04 4.64
C SER A 79 -13.63 -2.91 4.97
N GLU A 80 -13.81 -2.29 6.14
CA GLU A 80 -12.92 -1.22 6.61
C GLU A 80 -11.48 -1.73 6.80
N GLU A 81 -11.33 -2.98 7.25
CA GLU A 81 -10.04 -3.64 7.45
C GLU A 81 -9.31 -3.86 6.13
N TRP A 82 -10.01 -4.31 5.08
CA TRP A 82 -9.41 -4.42 3.74
C TRP A 82 -8.99 -3.05 3.20
N GLN A 83 -9.85 -2.04 3.34
CA GLN A 83 -9.56 -0.70 2.86
C GLN A 83 -8.36 -0.09 3.62
N LEU A 84 -8.22 -0.38 4.92
CA LEU A 84 -7.04 0.03 5.70
C LEU A 84 -5.76 -0.60 5.15
N GLU A 85 -5.77 -1.89 4.80
CA GLU A 85 -4.62 -2.53 4.18
C GLU A 85 -4.31 -1.95 2.79
N LEU A 86 -5.32 -1.63 1.97
CA LEU A 86 -5.10 -0.91 0.70
C LEU A 86 -4.36 0.41 0.91
N LYS A 87 -4.75 1.18 1.94
CA LYS A 87 -4.06 2.44 2.30
C LYS A 87 -2.60 2.21 2.65
N LYS A 88 -2.28 1.14 3.41
CA LYS A 88 -0.88 0.79 3.73
C LYS A 88 -0.05 0.54 2.46
N PHE A 89 -0.55 -0.28 1.53
CA PHE A 89 0.16 -0.58 0.28
C PHE A 89 0.31 0.67 -0.59
N ARG A 90 -0.72 1.50 -0.69
CA ARG A 90 -0.70 2.76 -1.45
C ARG A 90 0.32 3.73 -0.88
N TYR A 91 0.27 3.94 0.43
CA TYR A 91 1.19 4.83 1.13
C TYR A 91 2.65 4.44 0.86
N ILE A 92 2.99 3.16 1.02
CA ILE A 92 4.36 2.67 0.79
C ILE A 92 4.83 2.94 -0.64
N GLN A 93 3.98 2.70 -1.63
CA GLN A 93 4.32 2.97 -3.02
C GLN A 93 4.51 4.46 -3.29
N LEU A 94 3.63 5.31 -2.74
CA LEU A 94 3.75 6.76 -2.85
C LEU A 94 5.02 7.30 -2.17
N LYS A 95 5.37 6.77 -0.99
CA LYS A 95 6.61 7.15 -0.27
C LYS A 95 7.87 6.74 -1.02
N GLU A 96 7.92 5.53 -1.56
CA GLU A 96 9.05 5.10 -2.39
C GLU A 96 9.13 5.92 -3.67
N LEU A 97 7.99 6.25 -4.28
CA LEU A 97 7.98 7.10 -5.47
C LEU A 97 8.48 8.51 -5.16
N GLU A 98 8.03 9.13 -4.07
CA GLU A 98 8.50 10.44 -3.61
C GLU A 98 10.02 10.46 -3.43
N LYS A 99 10.56 9.42 -2.77
CA LYS A 99 11.99 9.29 -2.47
C LYS A 99 12.86 9.12 -3.71
N ASN A 100 12.37 8.41 -4.72
CA ASN A 100 13.16 8.02 -5.89
C ASN A 100 12.89 8.89 -7.14
N ALA A 101 11.92 9.81 -7.07
CA ALA A 101 11.60 10.69 -8.19
C ALA A 101 12.75 11.65 -8.52
N ILE A 102 13.07 11.73 -9.82
CA ILE A 102 14.14 12.60 -10.33
C ILE A 102 13.65 14.00 -10.76
N SER A 103 12.33 14.20 -10.88
CA SER A 103 11.72 15.51 -11.17
C SER A 103 10.27 15.59 -10.65
N LYS A 104 9.76 16.81 -10.47
CA LYS A 104 8.38 17.10 -10.03
C LYS A 104 7.35 16.53 -11.03
N GLU A 105 7.60 16.69 -12.32
CA GLU A 105 6.72 16.24 -13.40
C GLU A 105 6.62 14.71 -13.44
N LEU A 106 7.76 14.02 -13.28
CA LEU A 106 7.76 12.56 -13.26
C LEU A 106 7.01 12.05 -12.03
N LEU A 107 7.25 12.65 -10.86
CA LEU A 107 6.56 12.30 -9.62
C LEU A 107 5.04 12.41 -9.79
N ILE A 108 4.54 13.56 -10.23
CA ILE A 108 3.10 13.79 -10.40
C ILE A 108 2.47 12.84 -11.43
N ARG A 109 3.18 12.55 -12.54
CA ARG A 109 2.68 11.57 -13.53
C ARG A 109 2.60 10.16 -12.96
N LYS A 110 3.60 9.75 -12.18
CA LYS A 110 3.63 8.43 -11.54
C LYS A 110 2.63 8.29 -10.39
N ILE A 111 2.37 9.37 -9.65
CA ILE A 111 1.28 9.41 -8.68
C ILE A 111 -0.07 9.12 -9.36
N ALA A 112 -0.29 9.65 -10.56
CA ALA A 112 -1.52 9.38 -11.31
C ALA A 112 -1.64 7.93 -11.83
N GLU A 113 -0.52 7.23 -12.03
CA GLU A 113 -0.52 5.78 -12.31
C GLU A 113 -0.98 5.00 -11.06
N ILE A 114 -0.39 5.31 -9.89
CA ILE A 114 -0.81 4.71 -8.60
C ILE A 114 -2.29 4.99 -8.31
N TYR A 115 -2.75 6.21 -8.55
CA TYR A 115 -4.16 6.58 -8.41
C TYR A 115 -5.09 5.65 -9.22
N ALA A 116 -4.70 5.31 -10.46
CA ALA A 116 -5.47 4.37 -11.28
C ALA A 116 -5.36 2.92 -10.77
N ASP A 117 -4.16 2.48 -10.37
CA ASP A 117 -3.92 1.14 -9.84
C ASP A 117 -4.74 0.84 -8.58
N PHE A 118 -5.00 1.88 -7.75
CA PHE A 118 -5.82 1.79 -6.55
C PHE A 118 -7.31 2.12 -6.78
N GLY A 119 -7.76 2.17 -8.03
CA GLY A 119 -9.18 2.27 -8.36
C GLY A 119 -9.76 3.68 -8.23
N TYR A 120 -8.95 4.72 -8.42
CA TYR A 120 -9.35 6.12 -8.41
C TYR A 120 -9.92 6.61 -7.06
N PRO A 121 -9.18 6.46 -5.94
CA PRO A 121 -9.63 6.90 -4.61
C PRO A 121 -9.87 8.42 -4.55
N GLN A 122 -11.09 8.82 -4.19
CA GLN A 122 -11.54 10.22 -4.20
C GLN A 122 -10.62 11.16 -3.40
N GLU A 123 -10.07 10.66 -2.29
CA GLU A 123 -9.17 11.42 -1.42
C GLU A 123 -7.88 11.88 -2.13
N MET A 124 -7.48 11.23 -3.23
CA MET A 124 -6.30 11.62 -4.01
C MET A 124 -6.58 12.70 -5.06
N GLU A 125 -7.84 12.93 -5.46
CA GLU A 125 -8.20 13.73 -6.63
C GLU A 125 -7.57 15.13 -6.67
N LYS A 126 -7.40 15.75 -5.48
CA LYS A 126 -6.88 17.11 -5.32
C LYS A 126 -5.46 17.31 -5.87
N PHE A 127 -4.67 16.25 -5.97
CA PHE A 127 -3.29 16.29 -6.46
C PHE A 127 -3.06 15.48 -7.75
N ILE A 128 -4.13 15.08 -8.43
CA ILE A 128 -4.04 14.42 -9.74
C ILE A 128 -4.06 15.47 -10.85
N TYR A 129 -2.98 15.54 -11.63
CA TYR A 129 -2.72 16.66 -12.56
C TYR A 129 -3.75 16.89 -13.66
N TYR A 130 -4.53 15.87 -14.01
CA TYR A 130 -5.59 15.97 -15.02
C TYR A 130 -6.98 16.22 -14.40
N MET A 131 -7.11 16.16 -13.08
CA MET A 131 -8.36 16.45 -12.40
C MET A 131 -8.59 17.97 -12.32
N PRO A 132 -9.83 18.44 -12.53
CA PRO A 132 -10.15 19.85 -12.34
C PRO A 132 -9.86 20.30 -10.91
N ALA A 133 -9.36 21.53 -10.74
CA ALA A 133 -9.19 22.12 -9.41
C ALA A 133 -10.57 22.38 -8.77
N THR A 134 -10.76 21.91 -7.53
CA THR A 134 -12.04 22.00 -6.79
C THR A 134 -12.06 23.10 -5.73
N ASP A 135 -10.94 23.79 -5.52
CA ASP A 135 -10.69 24.86 -4.54
C ASP A 135 -10.82 26.28 -5.13
N GLY A 136 -11.31 26.40 -6.38
CA GLY A 136 -11.41 27.68 -7.08
C GLY A 136 -10.09 28.19 -7.66
N PHE A 137 -9.01 27.41 -7.58
CA PHE A 137 -7.75 27.70 -8.25
C PHE A 137 -7.90 27.63 -9.77
N ASN A 138 -7.29 28.56 -10.52
CA ASN A 138 -7.30 28.57 -11.98
C ASN A 138 -5.90 28.22 -12.53
N PRO A 139 -5.63 26.97 -12.94
CA PRO A 139 -4.32 26.55 -13.43
C PRO A 139 -3.79 27.36 -14.63
N GLN A 140 -4.67 27.97 -15.43
CA GLN A 140 -4.27 28.77 -16.58
C GLN A 140 -3.72 30.15 -16.21
N ALA A 141 -3.97 30.61 -14.99
CA ALA A 141 -3.45 31.89 -14.48
C ALA A 141 -2.05 31.78 -13.87
N HIS A 142 -1.49 30.57 -13.81
CA HIS A 142 -0.23 30.26 -13.14
C HIS A 142 0.76 29.56 -14.07
N SER A 143 2.04 29.63 -13.73
CA SER A 143 3.10 28.91 -14.43
C SER A 143 2.99 27.40 -14.19
N SER A 144 3.62 26.61 -15.07
CA SER A 144 3.70 25.16 -14.89
C SER A 144 4.36 24.76 -13.57
N GLU A 145 5.37 25.52 -13.11
CA GLU A 145 6.07 25.24 -11.86
C GLU A 145 5.17 25.49 -10.64
N GLU A 146 4.46 26.63 -10.59
CA GLU A 146 3.49 26.93 -9.51
C GLU A 146 2.37 25.88 -9.45
N ASN A 147 1.89 25.43 -10.61
CA ASN A 147 0.88 24.36 -10.68
C ASN A 147 1.41 23.05 -10.10
N LEU A 148 2.64 22.65 -10.42
CA LEU A 148 3.26 21.45 -9.88
C LEU A 148 3.50 21.56 -8.37
N ASP A 149 3.97 22.71 -7.89
CA ASP A 149 4.23 22.93 -6.47
C ASP A 149 2.95 22.82 -5.64
N ARG A 150 1.83 23.37 -6.13
CA ARG A 150 0.52 23.22 -5.50
C ARG A 150 0.09 21.75 -5.40
N LEU A 151 0.23 20.98 -6.48
CA LEU A 151 -0.12 19.54 -6.45
C LEU A 151 0.77 18.76 -5.45
N LEU A 152 2.06 19.11 -5.38
CA LEU A 152 2.98 18.48 -4.45
C LEU A 152 2.72 18.86 -2.98
N GLU A 153 2.19 20.05 -2.73
CA GLU A 153 1.74 20.45 -1.38
C GLU A 153 0.59 19.56 -0.92
N PHE A 154 -0.47 19.42 -1.73
CA PHE A 154 -1.58 18.50 -1.43
C PHE A 154 -1.14 17.04 -1.31
N PHE A 155 -0.20 16.59 -2.14
CA PHE A 155 0.36 15.25 -2.03
C PHE A 155 1.08 15.03 -0.69
N LYS A 156 1.84 16.01 -0.21
CA LYS A 156 2.53 15.92 1.10
C LYS A 156 1.54 15.92 2.25
N GLU A 157 0.51 16.76 2.20
CA GLU A 157 -0.58 16.75 3.19
C GLU A 157 -1.26 15.38 3.23
N PHE A 158 -1.61 14.84 2.06
CA PHE A 158 -2.20 13.52 1.93
C PHE A 158 -1.34 12.42 2.56
N LEU A 159 -0.02 12.42 2.32
CA LEU A 159 0.88 11.44 2.93
C LEU A 159 0.88 11.53 4.46
N LEU A 160 0.79 12.74 5.03
CA LEU A 160 0.72 12.92 6.49
C LEU A 160 -0.61 12.41 7.06
N GLU A 161 -1.72 12.71 6.39
CA GLU A 161 -3.05 12.23 6.77
C GLU A 161 -3.11 10.69 6.71
N GLU A 162 -2.70 10.10 5.58
CA GLU A 162 -2.73 8.66 5.38
C GLU A 162 -1.81 7.92 6.37
N ALA A 163 -0.61 8.46 6.65
CA ALA A 163 0.29 7.91 7.67
C ALA A 163 -0.38 7.85 9.06
N SER A 164 -1.17 8.86 9.42
CA SER A 164 -1.85 8.93 10.73
C SER A 164 -2.95 7.87 10.90
N GLU A 165 -3.52 7.40 9.81
CA GLU A 165 -4.57 6.38 9.82
C GLU A 165 -4.00 4.95 9.89
N ILE A 166 -2.79 4.74 9.34
CA ILE A 166 -2.20 3.40 9.18
C ILE A 166 -1.16 3.02 10.23
N THR A 167 -0.75 3.95 11.10
CA THR A 167 0.29 3.75 12.14
C THR A 167 -0.27 3.55 13.56
N ILE A 168 -1.56 3.19 13.66
CA ILE A 168 -2.30 2.99 14.92
C ILE A 168 -1.86 1.69 15.61
#